data_AF-A0AAV8U978-F1
#
_entry.id   AF-A0AAV8U978-F1
#
_cell.length_a   1.000
_cell.length_b   1.000
_cell.length_c   1.000
_cell.angle_alpha   90.00
_cell.angle_beta   90.00
_cell.angle_gamma   90.00
#
_symmetry.space_group_name_H-M   'P 1'
#
loop_
_entity.id
_entity.type
_entity.pdbx_description
1 polymer ?
#
loop_
_entity_poly.entity_id
_entity_poly.type
_entity_poly.pdbx_seq_one_letter_code
_entity_poly.pdbx_strand_id
1 'polypeptide(L)'
;MFEGKREGSNHMRREFHFIVLRVPKQIHEIKDFLLTARRKDARSVKIKRSKDVVKFKVRCSKYLYTLCVFDSEKADKLKQSLPPGLSVQDL
;
A
#
# COMPACT_ATOMS: atom_id res chain seq x y z
N MET A 1 12.48 -5.46 32.24
CA MET A 1 12.75 -4.06 32.59
C MET A 1 13.68 -3.49 31.54
N PHE A 2 13.29 -2.36 30.94
CA PHE A 2 14.05 -1.48 30.03
C PHE A 2 14.45 -2.10 28.66
N GLU A 3 14.33 -1.44 27.51
CA GLU A 3 14.25 -0.01 27.23
C GLU A 3 13.21 0.31 26.15
N GLY A 4 12.49 1.41 26.36
CA GLY A 4 11.78 2.08 25.28
C GLY A 4 12.75 2.74 24.31
N LYS A 5 12.38 2.77 23.03
CA LYS A 5 12.81 3.82 22.11
C LYS A 5 11.57 4.51 21.53
N ARG A 6 11.26 5.66 22.12
CA ARG A 6 10.56 6.75 21.45
C ARG A 6 11.56 7.40 20.49
N GLU A 7 11.32 7.26 19.19
CA GLU A 7 11.76 8.20 18.16
C GLU A 7 10.61 8.20 17.14
N GLY A 8 9.97 9.30 16.79
CA GLY A 8 10.48 10.64 16.60
C GLY A 8 9.69 11.17 15.40
N SER A 9 8.79 12.09 15.70
CA SER A 9 7.87 12.74 14.78
C SER A 9 8.60 13.30 13.56
N ASN A 10 8.39 12.73 12.35
CA ASN A 10 8.63 13.41 11.05
C ASN A 10 8.17 12.61 9.81
N HIS A 11 7.26 11.62 9.94
CA HIS A 11 6.85 10.75 8.83
C HIS A 11 5.43 11.02 8.30
N MET A 12 4.88 12.21 8.51
CA MET A 12 3.53 12.56 8.04
C MET A 12 3.50 13.70 7.01
N ARG A 13 4.65 14.16 6.50
CA ARG A 13 4.71 15.28 5.52
C ARG A 13 5.16 14.91 4.11
N ARG A 14 5.73 13.73 3.88
CA ARG A 14 6.16 13.29 2.51
C ARG A 14 5.15 12.42 1.76
N GLU A 15 4.03 12.10 2.40
CA GLU A 15 2.95 11.27 1.80
C GLU A 15 1.83 12.11 1.19
N PHE A 16 1.78 13.41 1.45
CA PHE A 16 0.65 14.29 1.10
C PHE A 16 0.64 14.82 -0.34
N HIS A 17 1.71 14.65 -1.11
CA HIS A 17 1.82 15.33 -2.42
C HIS A 17 1.01 14.69 -3.57
N PHE A 18 0.41 13.51 -3.37
CA PHE A 18 -0.42 12.85 -4.41
C PHE A 18 -1.85 12.51 -3.93
N ILE A 19 -2.34 13.18 -2.88
CA ILE A 19 -3.66 12.88 -2.26
C ILE A 19 -4.78 13.81 -2.80
N VAL A 20 -4.44 14.91 -3.46
CA VAL A 20 -5.33 16.09 -3.51
C VAL A 20 -6.66 15.89 -4.27
N LEU A 21 -6.85 14.86 -5.10
CA LEU A 21 -8.09 14.72 -5.89
C LEU A 21 -8.86 13.39 -5.74
N ARG A 22 -8.34 12.37 -5.05
CA ARG A 22 -8.93 11.03 -5.13
C ARG A 22 -9.14 10.43 -3.74
N VAL A 23 -10.42 10.36 -3.33
CA VAL A 23 -10.88 9.84 -2.03
C VAL A 23 -10.20 8.49 -1.75
N PRO A 24 -9.40 8.37 -0.67
CA PRO A 24 -8.75 7.11 -0.34
C PRO A 24 -9.78 6.11 0.19
N LYS A 25 -9.65 4.84 -0.20
CA LYS A 25 -10.41 3.73 0.36
C LYS A 25 -9.44 2.72 0.99
N GLN A 26 -9.70 2.34 2.22
CA GLN A 26 -8.91 1.30 2.89
C GLN A 26 -9.51 -0.07 2.60
N ILE A 27 -8.65 -1.04 2.30
CA ILE A 27 -8.99 -2.45 2.21
C ILE A 27 -8.44 -3.14 3.46
N HIS A 28 -9.26 -3.95 4.11
CA HIS A 28 -8.87 -4.68 5.33
C HIS A 28 -8.45 -6.12 5.00
N GLU A 29 -9.05 -6.73 3.98
CA GLU A 29 -8.77 -8.11 3.59
C GLU A 29 -7.87 -8.24 2.37
N ILE A 30 -6.99 -9.23 2.39
CA ILE A 30 -6.13 -9.59 1.26
C ILE A 30 -6.95 -10.04 0.04
N LYS A 31 -8.07 -10.74 0.26
CA LYS A 31 -8.94 -11.22 -0.82
C LYS A 31 -9.47 -10.06 -1.66
N ASP A 32 -10.01 -9.05 -1.00
CA ASP A 32 -10.52 -7.84 -1.65
C ASP A 32 -9.41 -7.06 -2.37
N PHE A 33 -8.20 -7.08 -1.83
CA PHE A 33 -7.05 -6.48 -2.49
C PHE A 33 -6.70 -7.17 -3.80
N LEU A 34 -6.60 -8.51 -3.80
CA LEU A 34 -6.31 -9.29 -5.01
C LEU A 34 -7.42 -9.14 -6.05
N LEU A 35 -8.69 -9.10 -5.63
CA LEU A 35 -9.80 -8.79 -6.52
C LEU A 35 -9.64 -7.39 -7.13
N THR A 36 -9.28 -6.39 -6.32
CA THR A 36 -9.09 -5.01 -6.78
C THR A 36 -7.94 -4.87 -7.76
N ALA A 37 -6.81 -5.55 -7.51
CA ALA A 37 -5.63 -5.54 -8.37
C ALA A 37 -5.88 -6.19 -9.75
N ARG A 38 -6.82 -7.15 -9.82
CA ARG A 38 -7.20 -7.83 -11.08
C ARG A 38 -8.28 -7.12 -11.88
N ARG A 39 -8.89 -6.04 -11.36
CA ARG A 39 -9.94 -5.33 -12.10
C ARG A 39 -9.36 -4.60 -13.31
N LYS A 40 -10.14 -4.51 -14.38
CA LYS A 40 -9.78 -3.80 -15.62
C LYS A 40 -9.48 -2.31 -15.42
N ASP A 41 -9.97 -1.70 -14.34
CA ASP A 41 -9.73 -0.30 -14.01
C ASP A 41 -8.47 -0.05 -13.16
N ALA A 42 -7.80 -1.11 -12.69
CA ALA A 42 -6.53 -1.00 -11.99
C ALA A 42 -5.41 -0.67 -12.99
N ARG A 43 -4.75 0.48 -12.80
CA ARG A 43 -3.71 0.97 -13.70
C ARG A 43 -2.30 0.68 -13.18
N SER A 44 -2.10 0.87 -11.88
CA SER A 44 -0.80 0.67 -11.25
C SER A 44 -0.94 0.41 -9.75
N VAL A 45 0.08 -0.21 -9.18
CA VAL A 45 0.22 -0.43 -7.75
C VAL A 45 1.50 0.24 -7.27
N LYS A 46 1.38 1.11 -6.27
CA LYS A 46 2.53 1.67 -5.58
C LYS A 46 2.73 0.92 -4.27
N ILE A 47 3.88 0.29 -4.09
CA ILE A 47 4.25 -0.42 -2.87
C ILE A 47 5.12 0.52 -2.05
N LYS A 48 4.58 1.03 -0.95
CA LYS A 48 5.31 1.88 -0.01
C LYS A 48 5.80 1.02 1.13
N ARG A 49 7.12 0.90 1.32
CA ARG A 49 7.68 0.25 2.51
C ARG A 49 8.01 1.30 3.58
N SER A 50 7.56 1.06 4.80
CA SER A 50 7.94 1.76 6.02
C SER A 50 8.55 0.75 7.01
N LYS A 51 9.14 1.20 8.13
CA LYS A 51 9.82 0.31 9.10
C LYS A 51 9.02 -0.93 9.47
N ASP A 52 7.75 -0.74 9.85
CA ASP A 52 6.91 -1.82 10.38
C ASP A 52 5.63 -2.06 9.57
N VAL A 53 5.49 -1.37 8.44
CA VAL A 53 4.28 -1.46 7.61
C VAL A 53 4.60 -1.31 6.14
N VAL A 54 4.05 -2.21 5.35
CA VAL A 54 4.04 -2.14 3.88
C VAL A 54 2.64 -1.74 3.44
N LYS A 55 2.53 -0.66 2.66
CA LYS A 55 1.26 -0.18 2.12
C LYS A 55 1.21 -0.44 0.62
N PHE A 56 0.26 -1.26 0.20
CA PHE A 56 -0.04 -1.49 -1.21
C PHE A 56 -1.12 -0.52 -1.65
N LYS A 57 -0.77 0.42 -2.54
CA LYS A 57 -1.66 1.47 -3.03
C LYS A 57 -2.05 1.20 -4.48
N VAL A 58 -3.24 0.65 -4.71
CA VAL A 58 -3.78 0.37 -6.05
C VAL A 58 -4.48 1.61 -6.60
N ARG A 59 -4.04 2.05 -7.78
CA ARG A 59 -4.62 3.16 -8.53
C ARG A 59 -5.72 2.64 -9.46
N CYS A 60 -6.97 2.85 -9.07
CA CYS A 60 -8.13 2.59 -9.93
C CYS A 60 -8.58 3.88 -10.65
N SER A 61 -9.66 3.82 -11.42
CA SER A 61 -10.22 5.00 -12.10
C SER A 61 -10.62 6.10 -11.10
N LYS A 62 -11.49 5.78 -10.14
CA LYS A 62 -12.05 6.74 -9.17
C LYS A 62 -11.23 6.83 -7.88
N TYR A 63 -11.06 5.72 -7.19
CA TYR A 63 -10.46 5.67 -5.85
C TYR A 63 -8.99 5.23 -5.86
N LEU A 64 -8.27 5.57 -4.79
CA LEU A 64 -7.00 4.95 -4.44
C LEU A 64 -7.27 3.94 -3.33
N TYR A 65 -7.05 2.65 -3.62
CA TYR A 65 -7.22 1.61 -2.61
C TYR A 65 -5.91 1.36 -1.90
N THR A 66 -5.93 1.30 -0.57
CA THR A 66 -4.74 1.04 0.24
C THR A 66 -4.97 -0.18 1.12
N LEU A 67 -4.09 -1.18 1.00
CA LEU A 67 -3.95 -2.28 1.95
C LEU A 67 -2.71 -2.03 2.81
N CYS A 68 -2.87 -2.06 4.13
CA CYS A 68 -1.76 -1.98 5.09
C CYS A 68 -1.43 -3.39 5.58
N VAL A 69 -0.17 -3.79 5.46
CA VAL A 69 0.33 -5.09 5.92
C VAL A 69 1.50 -4.85 6.87
N PHE A 70 1.41 -5.36 8.10
CA PHE A 70 2.46 -5.19 9.11
C PHE A 70 3.58 -6.24 9.00
N ASP A 71 3.29 -7.36 8.35
CA ASP A 71 4.21 -8.48 8.19
C ASP A 71 4.92 -8.39 6.83
N SER A 72 6.25 -8.21 6.85
CA SER A 72 7.09 -8.05 5.67
C SER A 72 7.11 -9.31 4.80
N GLU A 73 7.16 -10.50 5.39
CA GLU A 73 7.18 -11.76 4.64
C GLU A 73 5.86 -11.99 3.91
N LYS A 74 4.73 -11.68 4.56
CA LYS A 74 3.42 -11.69 3.88
C LYS A 74 3.36 -10.67 2.76
N ALA A 75 3.93 -9.48 2.96
CA ALA A 75 3.97 -8.45 1.93
C ALA A 75 4.77 -8.89 0.70
N ASP A 76 5.90 -9.58 0.88
CA ASP A 76 6.70 -10.06 -0.26
C ASP A 76 5.98 -11.17 -1.04
N LYS A 77 5.29 -12.09 -0.35
CA LYS A 77 4.40 -13.07 -1.00
C LYS A 77 3.24 -12.41 -1.76
N LEU A 78 2.67 -11.33 -1.20
CA LEU A 78 1.63 -10.55 -1.87
C LEU A 78 2.15 -9.85 -3.12
N LYS A 79 3.37 -9.31 -3.08
CA LYS A 79 4.02 -8.69 -4.24
C LYS A 79 4.18 -9.70 -5.38
N GLN A 80 4.54 -10.95 -5.07
CA GLN A 80 4.66 -12.04 -6.05
C GLN A 80 3.31 -12.49 -6.62
N SER A 81 2.24 -12.39 -5.83
CA SER A 81 0.88 -12.76 -6.24
C SER A 81 0.21 -11.73 -7.16
N LEU A 82 0.83 -10.56 -7.37
CA LEU A 82 0.28 -9.52 -8.24
C LEU A 82 0.33 -9.97 -9.71
N PRO A 83 -0.71 -9.62 -10.51
CA PRO A 83 -0.73 -9.98 -11.92
C PRO A 83 0.43 -9.29 -12.67
N PRO A 84 1.17 -10.01 -13.53
CA PRO A 84 2.36 -9.48 -14.22
C PRO A 84 2.07 -8.36 -15.24
N GLY A 85 0.80 -8.17 -15.62
CA GLY A 85 0.36 -7.08 -16.49
C GLY A 85 0.08 -5.75 -15.77
N LEU A 86 0.21 -5.71 -14.45
CA LEU A 86 -0.04 -4.52 -13.65
C LEU A 86 1.27 -3.79 -13.35
N SER A 87 1.34 -2.50 -13.65
CA SER A 87 2.55 -1.71 -13.39
C SER A 87 2.78 -1.56 -11.89
N VAL A 88 3.85 -2.17 -11.37
CA VAL A 88 4.26 -2.09 -9.96
C VAL A 88 5.39 -1.08 -9.81
N GLN A 89 5.22 -0.13 -8.89
CA GLN A 89 6.23 0.87 -8.53
C GLN A 89 6.55 0.75 -7.04
N ASP A 90 7.81 0.50 -6.68
CA ASP A 90 8.28 0.53 -5.30
C ASP A 90 8.65 1.98 -4.88
N LEU A 91 8.25 2.42 -3.67
CA LEU A 91 8.41 3.78 -3.11
C LEU A 91 8.85 3.80 -1.64
#